data_AF-A0A535ZX57-F1
#
_entry.id   AF-A0A535ZX57-F1
#
_cell.length_a   1.000
_cell.length_b   1.000
_cell.length_c   1.000
_cell.angle_alpha   90.00
_cell.angle_beta   90.00
_cell.angle_gamma   90.00
#
_symmetry.space_group_name_H-M   'P 1'
#
loop_
_entity.id
_entity.type
_entity.pdbx_description
1 polymer ?
#
loop_
_entity_poly.entity_id
_entity_poly.type
_entity_poly.pdbx_seq_one_letter_code
_entity_poly.pdbx_strand_id
1 'polypeptide(L)'
;MNEGALARLEFPAIRRLLADRTAFAPGRELAEALHPTTDLREAERLQDETAAARALLRASPSAGLRGARDIRDALRRARLGGALDPEQLVAVADTVRAADRLFGDVHARSAETSARRKPGSSSASTGSCARPSSPASCRTRSSPSAADGMSCR
;
A
#
# COMPACT_ATOMS: atom_id res chain seq x y z
N MET A 1 -14.90 -18.68 7.46
CA MET A 1 -13.53 -18.43 7.95
C MET A 1 -13.32 -19.20 9.25
N ASN A 2 -12.12 -19.72 9.53
CA ASN A 2 -11.88 -20.58 10.70
C ASN A 2 -11.40 -19.76 11.91
N GLU A 3 -12.27 -19.57 12.91
CA GLU A 3 -11.99 -18.79 14.12
C GLU A 3 -10.86 -19.39 14.97
N GLY A 4 -10.75 -20.72 15.03
CA GLY A 4 -9.68 -21.40 15.75
C GLY A 4 -8.30 -21.17 15.10
N ALA A 5 -8.25 -20.92 13.79
CA ALA A 5 -6.99 -20.54 13.13
C ALA A 5 -6.60 -19.10 13.48
N LEU A 6 -7.56 -18.16 13.51
CA LEU A 6 -7.31 -16.76 13.86
C LEU A 6 -6.86 -16.59 15.31
N ALA A 7 -7.39 -17.39 16.23
CA ALA A 7 -6.93 -17.42 17.62
C ALA A 7 -5.46 -17.90 17.73
N ARG A 8 -5.09 -18.96 17.00
CA ARG A 8 -3.71 -19.48 16.99
C ARG A 8 -2.70 -18.53 16.34
N LEU A 9 -3.14 -17.73 15.37
CA LEU A 9 -2.33 -16.68 14.74
C LEU A 9 -2.28 -15.39 15.57
N GLU A 10 -2.89 -15.38 16.76
CA GLU A 10 -2.99 -14.21 17.63
C GLU A 10 -3.56 -12.96 16.93
N PHE A 11 -4.44 -13.19 15.95
CA PHE A 11 -5.05 -12.11 15.18
C PHE A 11 -5.76 -11.04 16.05
N PRO A 12 -6.42 -11.39 17.18
CA PRO A 12 -6.94 -10.39 18.11
C PRO A 12 -5.87 -9.47 18.71
N ALA A 13 -4.65 -9.97 18.96
CA ALA A 13 -3.55 -9.15 19.46
C ALA A 13 -3.06 -8.17 18.38
N ILE A 14 -2.97 -8.62 17.13
CA ILE A 14 -2.61 -7.78 15.98
C ILE A 14 -3.64 -6.65 15.80
N ARG A 15 -4.95 -6.95 15.91
CA ARG A 15 -6.02 -5.93 15.85
C ARG A 15 -5.86 -4.87 16.92
N ARG A 16 -5.56 -5.27 18.16
CA ARG A 16 -5.30 -4.33 19.27
C ARG A 16 -4.09 -3.44 19.00
N LEU A 17 -2.98 -4.04 18.57
CA LEU A 17 -1.77 -3.28 18.20
C LEU A 17 -2.05 -2.27 17.10
N LEU A 18 -2.86 -2.63 16.09
CA LEU A 18 -3.25 -1.71 15.03
C LEU A 18 -4.14 -0.58 15.58
N ALA A 19 -5.14 -0.91 16.39
CA ALA A 19 -6.05 0.03 17.02
C ALA A 19 -5.30 1.09 17.83
N ASP A 20 -4.29 0.70 18.59
CA ASP A 20 -3.46 1.61 19.41
C ASP A 20 -2.60 2.56 18.56
N ARG A 21 -2.34 2.23 17.30
CA ARG A 21 -1.59 3.10 16.37
C ARG A 21 -2.48 4.04 15.56
N THR A 22 -3.81 3.96 15.73
CA THR A 22 -4.72 4.88 15.05
C THR A 22 -4.75 6.24 15.73
N ALA A 23 -4.82 7.31 14.93
CA ALA A 23 -4.90 8.69 15.44
C ALA A 23 -6.34 9.20 15.60
N PHE A 24 -7.34 8.39 15.24
CA PHE A 24 -8.74 8.80 15.13
C PHE A 24 -9.68 7.70 15.63
N ALA A 25 -10.67 8.06 16.45
CA ALA A 25 -11.55 7.10 17.12
C ALA A 25 -12.34 6.20 16.15
N PRO A 26 -12.99 6.72 15.09
CA PRO A 26 -13.58 5.86 14.06
C PRO A 26 -12.57 4.93 13.36
N GLY A 27 -11.32 5.39 13.17
CA GLY A 27 -10.25 4.54 12.62
C GLY A 27 -9.90 3.38 13.57
N ARG A 28 -9.92 3.65 14.87
CA ARG A 28 -9.74 2.63 15.92
C ARG A 28 -10.82 1.56 15.85
N GLU A 29 -12.09 1.97 15.75
CA GLU A 29 -13.22 1.03 15.61
C GLU A 29 -13.08 0.16 14.35
N LEU A 30 -12.62 0.74 13.24
CA LEU A 30 -12.36 -0.03 12.00
C LEU A 30 -11.22 -1.04 12.17
N ALA A 31 -10.12 -0.64 12.82
CA ALA A 31 -9.01 -1.54 13.12
C ALA A 31 -9.45 -2.67 14.07
N GLU A 32 -10.24 -2.31 15.08
CA GLU A 32 -10.82 -3.26 16.02
C GLU A 32 -11.84 -4.17 15.36
N ALA A 33 -12.52 -3.79 14.28
CA ALA A 33 -13.49 -4.61 13.56
C ALA A 33 -12.89 -5.36 12.35
N LEU A 34 -11.58 -5.29 12.13
CA LEU A 34 -10.93 -5.86 10.95
C LEU A 34 -11.07 -7.39 10.88
N HIS A 35 -11.44 -7.89 9.72
CA HIS A 35 -11.49 -9.32 9.41
C HIS A 35 -10.75 -9.62 8.11
N PRO A 36 -10.06 -10.78 8.00
CA PRO A 36 -9.45 -11.18 6.75
C PRO A 36 -10.53 -11.42 5.69
N THR A 37 -10.17 -11.20 4.42
CA THR A 37 -11.03 -11.52 3.27
C THR A 37 -10.54 -12.81 2.60
N THR A 38 -11.46 -13.55 1.97
CA THR A 38 -11.15 -14.73 1.15
C THR A 38 -11.21 -14.44 -0.35
N ASP A 39 -11.67 -13.24 -0.73
CA ASP A 39 -11.68 -12.80 -2.12
C ASP A 39 -10.31 -12.20 -2.49
N LEU A 40 -9.67 -12.77 -3.51
CA LEU A 40 -8.36 -12.33 -3.99
C LEU A 40 -8.38 -10.88 -4.48
N ARG A 41 -9.42 -10.48 -5.22
CA ARG A 41 -9.48 -9.11 -5.78
C ARG A 41 -9.58 -8.07 -4.68
N GLU A 42 -10.36 -8.39 -3.64
CA GLU A 42 -10.49 -7.53 -2.47
C GLU A 42 -9.17 -7.50 -1.68
N ALA A 43 -8.49 -8.63 -1.54
CA ALA A 43 -7.19 -8.68 -0.87
C ALA A 43 -6.14 -7.83 -1.61
N GLU A 44 -6.07 -7.92 -2.93
CA GLU A 44 -5.17 -7.11 -3.76
C GLU A 44 -5.47 -5.61 -3.60
N ARG A 45 -6.75 -5.22 -3.68
CA ARG A 45 -7.18 -3.84 -3.46
C ARG A 45 -6.74 -3.30 -2.09
N LEU A 46 -7.00 -4.04 -1.01
CA LEU A 46 -6.64 -3.63 0.35
C LEU A 46 -5.12 -3.53 0.54
N GLN A 47 -4.35 -4.42 -0.10
CA GLN A 47 -2.89 -4.38 -0.07
C GLN A 47 -2.34 -3.18 -0.83
N ASP A 48 -2.90 -2.87 -2.00
CA ASP A 48 -2.54 -1.70 -2.80
C ASP A 48 -2.84 -0.39 -2.06
N GLU A 49 -4.02 -0.29 -1.44
CA GLU A 49 -4.41 0.84 -0.59
C GLU A 49 -3.42 1.02 0.58
N THR A 50 -3.04 -0.08 1.24
CA THR A 50 -2.05 -0.06 2.34
C THR A 50 -0.66 0.34 1.84
N ALA A 51 -0.24 -0.16 0.68
CA ALA A 51 1.04 0.19 0.08
C ALA A 51 1.12 1.68 -0.28
N ALA A 52 0.03 2.23 -0.83
CA ALA A 52 -0.12 3.65 -1.12
C ALA A 52 -0.08 4.50 0.16
N ALA A 53 -0.83 4.12 1.20
CA ALA A 53 -0.82 4.81 2.50
C ALA A 53 0.58 4.80 3.14
N ARG A 54 1.29 3.67 3.10
CA ARG A 54 2.67 3.58 3.60
C ARG A 54 3.64 4.45 2.79
N ALA A 55 3.43 4.60 1.49
CA ALA A 55 4.23 5.51 0.66
C ALA A 55 3.93 6.98 0.96
N LEU A 56 2.67 7.33 1.22
CA LEU A 56 2.26 8.66 1.66
C LEU A 56 2.96 9.03 2.97
N LEU A 57 2.85 8.20 4.00
CA LEU A 57 3.45 8.45 5.32
C LEU A 57 4.98 8.56 5.28
N ARG A 58 5.64 7.87 4.34
CA ARG A 58 7.09 8.00 4.15
C ARG A 58 7.51 9.32 3.53
N ALA A 59 6.67 9.92 2.67
CA ALA A 59 6.96 11.21 2.05
C ALA A 59 6.50 12.39 2.91
N SER A 60 5.34 12.28 3.55
CA SER A 60 4.79 13.28 4.46
C SER A 60 4.46 12.58 5.79
N PRO A 61 5.39 12.57 6.75
CA PRO A 61 5.17 11.95 8.07
C PRO A 61 4.06 12.62 8.88
N SER A 62 3.73 13.87 8.54
CA SER A 62 2.63 14.63 9.15
C SER A 62 1.26 14.30 8.53
N ALA A 63 1.20 13.60 7.40
CA ALA A 63 -0.05 13.27 6.74
C ALA A 63 -0.93 12.39 7.65
N GLY A 64 -2.18 12.78 7.82
CA GLY A 64 -3.15 12.04 8.60
C GLY A 64 -4.31 12.89 9.08
N LEU A 65 -5.21 12.26 9.84
CA LEU A 65 -6.44 12.89 10.37
C LEU A 65 -6.21 13.55 11.73
N ARG A 66 -5.02 14.07 11.99
CA ARG A 66 -4.68 14.68 13.28
C ARG A 66 -5.56 15.92 13.50
N GLY A 67 -6.24 15.97 14.64
CA GLY A 67 -7.17 17.06 14.99
C GLY A 67 -8.60 16.86 14.48
N ALA A 68 -8.87 15.80 13.72
CA ALA A 68 -10.25 15.41 13.41
C ALA A 68 -10.96 14.93 14.68
N ARG A 69 -12.24 15.27 14.80
CA ARG A 69 -13.11 14.84 15.91
C ARG A 69 -14.21 13.93 15.39
N ASP A 70 -14.71 13.05 16.25
CA ASP A 70 -15.89 12.26 15.91
C ASP A 70 -17.12 13.17 15.87
N ILE A 71 -17.72 13.30 14.69
CA ILE A 71 -18.87 14.16 14.42
C ILE A 71 -20.14 13.35 14.14
N ARG A 72 -20.15 12.02 14.35
CA ARG A 72 -21.32 11.16 14.07
C ARG A 72 -22.58 11.64 14.80
N ASP A 73 -22.43 12.03 16.06
CA ASP A 73 -23.56 12.53 16.87
C ASP A 73 -24.07 13.88 16.38
N ALA A 74 -23.17 14.80 16.02
CA ALA A 74 -23.52 16.09 15.42
C ALA A 74 -24.26 15.87 14.10
N LEU A 75 -23.77 15.00 13.23
CA LEU A 75 -24.42 14.66 11.96
C LEU A 75 -25.79 14.02 12.16
N ARG A 76 -25.94 13.13 13.15
CA ARG A 76 -27.23 12.52 13.50
C ARG A 76 -28.24 13.57 13.95
N ARG A 77 -27.83 14.49 14.82
CA ARG A 77 -28.69 15.59 15.29
C ARG A 77 -29.11 16.52 14.15
N ALA A 78 -28.16 16.90 13.30
CA ALA A 78 -28.43 17.74 12.13
C ALA A 78 -29.39 17.07 11.14
N ARG A 79 -29.25 15.75 10.91
CA ARG A 79 -30.17 14.98 10.05
C ARG A 79 -31.61 14.95 10.57
N LEU A 80 -31.79 15.00 11.90
CA LEU A 80 -33.10 15.06 12.53
C LEU A 80 -33.69 16.49 12.58
N GLY A 81 -33.03 17.47 11.96
CA GLY A 81 -33.44 18.88 11.96
C GLY A 81 -33.09 19.64 13.25
N GLY A 82 -32.26 19.05 14.12
CA GLY A 82 -31.80 19.70 15.35
C GLY A 82 -30.70 20.73 15.09
N ALA A 83 -30.73 21.84 15.85
CA ALA A 83 -29.64 22.82 15.86
C ALA A 83 -28.37 22.22 16.49
N LEU A 84 -27.22 22.64 15.98
CA LEU A 84 -25.90 22.24 16.47
C LEU A 84 -25.39 23.26 17.49
N ASP A 85 -24.84 22.77 18.60
CA ASP A 85 -24.20 23.64 19.58
C ASP A 85 -22.86 24.18 19.03
N PRO A 86 -22.37 25.33 19.52
CA PRO A 86 -21.11 25.91 19.06
C PRO A 86 -19.94 24.92 19.10
N GLU A 87 -19.84 24.10 20.15
CA GLU A 87 -18.80 23.08 20.27
C GLU A 87 -18.86 22.03 19.15
N GLN A 88 -20.08 21.63 18.76
CA GLN A 88 -20.30 20.68 17.66
C GLN A 88 -19.92 21.32 16.31
N LEU A 89 -20.19 22.61 16.11
CA LEU A 89 -19.77 23.33 14.92
C LEU A 89 -18.24 23.44 14.81
N VAL A 90 -17.55 23.71 15.92
CA VAL A 90 -16.08 23.71 15.93
C VAL A 90 -15.54 22.29 15.66
N ALA A 91 -16.18 21.24 16.16
CA ALA A 91 -15.81 19.86 15.87
C ALA A 91 -15.89 19.55 14.37
N VAL A 92 -16.97 19.98 13.72
CA VAL A 92 -17.15 19.85 12.27
C VAL A 92 -16.08 20.64 11.53
N ALA A 93 -15.82 21.89 11.93
CA ALA A 93 -14.80 22.73 11.29
C ALA A 93 -13.39 22.11 11.38
N ASP A 94 -13.03 21.55 12.53
CA ASP A 94 -11.72 20.90 12.71
C ASP A 94 -11.58 19.63 11.87
N THR A 95 -12.64 18.82 11.79
CA THR A 95 -12.66 17.64 10.92
C THR A 95 -12.54 18.03 9.44
N VAL A 96 -13.22 19.09 8.99
CA VAL A 96 -13.10 19.60 7.62
C VAL A 96 -11.68 20.11 7.33
N ARG A 97 -11.06 20.86 8.26
CA ARG A 97 -9.67 21.32 8.11
C ARG A 97 -8.67 20.15 8.06
N ALA A 98 -8.88 19.12 8.87
CA ALA A 98 -8.04 17.92 8.83
C ALA A 98 -8.18 17.19 7.49
N ALA A 99 -9.40 17.09 6.96
CA ALA A 99 -9.65 16.50 5.65
C ALA A 99 -9.00 17.30 4.52
N ASP A 100 -9.08 18.63 4.55
CA ASP A 100 -8.50 19.51 3.53
C ASP A 100 -6.96 19.37 3.45
N ARG A 101 -6.28 19.34 4.60
CA ARG A 101 -4.83 19.08 4.67
C ARG A 101 -4.47 17.72 4.07
N LEU A 102 -5.18 16.67 4.48
CA LEU A 102 -4.95 15.32 3.98
C LEU A 102 -5.22 15.22 2.48
N PHE A 103 -6.23 15.92 1.97
CA PHE A 103 -6.55 15.98 0.56
C PHE A 103 -5.40 16.60 -0.24
N GLY A 104 -4.82 17.68 0.25
CA GLY A 104 -3.60 18.27 -0.31
C GLY A 104 -2.44 17.27 -0.37
N ASP A 105 -2.17 16.57 0.74
CA ASP A 105 -1.10 15.56 0.82
C ASP A 105 -1.30 14.41 -0.20
N VAL A 106 -2.53 13.90 -0.30
CA VAL A 106 -2.87 12.79 -1.21
C VAL A 106 -2.77 13.23 -2.68
N HIS A 107 -3.29 14.41 -3.03
CA HIS A 107 -3.29 14.87 -4.42
C HIS A 107 -1.92 15.31 -4.92
N ALA A 108 -1.09 15.91 -4.06
CA ALA A 108 0.32 16.17 -4.39
C ALA A 108 1.02 14.87 -4.83
N ARG A 109 0.74 13.76 -4.14
CA ARG A 109 1.27 12.44 -4.48
C ARG A 109 0.69 11.83 -5.75
N SER A 110 -0.61 11.97 -6.01
CA SER A 110 -1.22 11.47 -7.26
C SER A 110 -0.67 12.17 -8.50
N ALA A 111 -0.28 13.44 -8.37
CA ALA A 111 0.43 14.17 -9.41
C ALA A 111 1.83 13.59 -9.64
N GLU A 112 2.59 13.30 -8.58
CA GLU A 112 3.92 12.70 -8.66
C GLU A 112 3.91 11.28 -9.26
N THR A 113 2.98 10.42 -8.83
CA THR A 113 2.90 9.04 -9.32
C THR A 113 2.53 9.00 -10.80
N SER A 114 1.61 9.86 -11.23
CA SER A 114 1.25 10.04 -12.65
C SER A 114 2.39 10.65 -13.47
N ALA A 115 3.13 11.62 -12.92
CA ALA A 115 4.28 12.25 -13.58
C ALA A 115 5.48 11.28 -13.72
N ARG A 116 5.67 10.36 -12.77
CA ARG A 116 6.69 9.31 -12.82
C ARG A 116 6.31 8.18 -13.77
N ARG A 117 5.02 7.98 -14.01
CA ARG A 117 4.44 7.05 -14.99
C ARG A 117 4.39 7.65 -16.41
N LYS A 118 5.43 8.40 -16.82
CA LYS A 118 5.62 8.71 -18.25
C LYS A 118 5.91 7.40 -18.99
N PRO A 119 5.25 7.12 -20.13
CA PRO A 119 5.43 5.86 -20.83
C PRO A 119 6.79 5.86 -21.54
N GLY A 120 7.70 5.04 -21.03
CA GLY A 120 8.97 4.71 -21.66
C GLY A 120 9.06 3.19 -21.83
N SER A 121 9.07 2.78 -23.10
CA SER A 121 9.37 1.45 -23.65
C SER A 121 8.45 0.28 -23.29
N SER A 122 7.39 0.14 -24.09
CA SER A 122 7.11 -1.14 -24.72
C SER A 122 8.37 -1.63 -25.46
N SER A 123 9.15 -2.53 -24.87
CA SER A 123 9.93 -3.50 -25.61
C SER A 123 9.16 -4.82 -25.60
N ALA A 124 8.29 -4.95 -26.61
CA ALA A 124 7.81 -6.26 -27.02
C ALA A 124 9.03 -7.07 -27.51
N SER A 125 9.57 -7.94 -26.66
CA SER A 125 10.39 -9.05 -27.10
C SER A 125 9.49 -10.29 -27.21
N THR A 126 8.79 -10.38 -28.33
CA THR A 126 8.25 -11.66 -28.78
C THR A 126 9.45 -12.51 -29.19
N GLY A 127 9.99 -13.27 -28.24
CA GLY A 127 10.95 -14.35 -28.49
C GLY A 127 10.23 -15.48 -29.22
N SER A 128 10.03 -15.32 -30.53
CA SER A 128 9.57 -16.40 -31.41
C SER A 128 10.69 -17.41 -31.58
N CYS A 129 10.54 -18.55 -30.91
CA CYS A 129 11.35 -19.76 -31.09
C CYS A 129 11.24 -20.28 -32.53
N ALA A 130 12.21 -19.96 -33.38
CA ALA A 130 12.43 -20.68 -34.63
C ALA A 130 13.47 -21.79 -34.38
N ARG A 131 12.99 -23.03 -34.28
CA ARG A 131 13.81 -24.24 -34.43
C ARG A 131 14.30 -24.34 -35.88
N PRO A 132 15.54 -24.79 -36.11
CA PRO A 132 15.81 -25.67 -37.23
C PRO A 132 16.09 -27.08 -36.73
N SER A 133 15.40 -28.01 -37.37
CA SER A 133 15.54 -29.45 -37.27
C SER A 133 16.82 -29.97 -37.92
N SER A 134 17.47 -30.88 -37.20
CA SER A 134 18.27 -32.01 -37.69
C SER A 134 19.79 -31.88 -37.88
N PRO A 135 20.50 -33.04 -37.74
CA PRO A 135 21.85 -33.09 -37.20
C PRO A 135 22.89 -33.47 -38.26
N ALA A 136 24.09 -32.90 -38.20
CA ALA A 136 25.23 -33.43 -38.92
C ALA A 136 26.55 -33.06 -38.23
N SER A 137 27.20 -34.10 -37.70
CA SER A 137 28.64 -34.35 -37.86
C SER A 137 29.66 -33.40 -37.22
N CYS A 138 30.35 -33.94 -36.19
CA CYS A 138 31.80 -34.16 -36.18
C CYS A 138 32.69 -32.89 -36.28
N ARG A 139 33.57 -32.56 -35.32
CA ARG A 139 34.71 -33.38 -34.87
C ARG A 139 35.32 -32.79 -33.60
N THR A 140 35.88 -33.72 -32.84
CA THR A 140 36.87 -33.59 -31.78
C THR A 140 38.16 -32.86 -32.21
N ARG A 141 38.70 -32.03 -31.31
CA ARG A 141 40.14 -31.91 -30.99
C ARG A 141 40.25 -31.20 -29.63
N SER A 142 40.62 -31.91 -28.56
CA SER A 142 42.01 -32.05 -28.08
C SER A 142 42.56 -30.76 -27.46
N SER A 143 42.41 -30.61 -26.14
CA SER A 143 43.46 -30.08 -25.24
C SER A 143 44.63 -31.10 -25.19
N PRO A 144 45.85 -30.81 -24.67
CA PRO A 144 46.19 -29.85 -23.59
C PRO A 144 47.58 -29.13 -23.71
N SER A 145 47.92 -28.37 -22.64
CA SER A 145 49.26 -28.31 -21.99
C SER A 145 50.20 -27.11 -22.23
N ALA A 146 50.70 -26.61 -21.07
CA ALA A 146 51.97 -25.89 -20.82
C ALA A 146 52.07 -24.44 -21.34
N ALA A 147 52.77 -23.50 -20.71
CA ALA A 147 53.45 -23.30 -19.42
C ALA A 147 53.91 -21.81 -19.45
N ASP A 148 54.54 -21.35 -18.37
CA ASP A 148 55.26 -20.07 -18.22
C ASP A 148 54.36 -18.84 -18.05
N GLY A 149 54.46 -18.03 -17.00
CA GLY A 149 55.62 -17.71 -16.17
C GLY A 149 55.79 -16.19 -16.17
N MET A 150 56.38 -15.64 -15.11
CA MET A 150 56.86 -14.26 -14.98
C MET A 150 55.88 -13.18 -14.43
N SER A 151 55.90 -13.11 -13.11
CA SER A 151 55.94 -11.87 -12.33
C SER A 151 56.86 -10.80 -12.94
N CYS A 152 56.40 -9.55 -13.04
CA CYS A 152 57.21 -8.35 -12.82
C CYS A 152 56.36 -7.06 -12.83
N ARG A 153 56.51 -6.31 -11.71
CA ARG A 153 56.12 -4.92 -11.39
C ARG A 153 54.72 -4.66 -10.86
#